data_AF-A0A177CVX0-F1
#
_entry.id   AF-A0A177CVX0-F1
#
_cell.length_a   1.000
_cell.length_b   1.000
_cell.length_c   1.000
_cell.angle_alpha   90.00
_cell.angle_beta   90.00
_cell.angle_gamma   90.00
#
_symmetry.space_group_name_H-M   'P 1'
#
loop_
_entity.id
_entity.type
_entity.pdbx_description
1 polymer ?
#
loop_
_entity_poly.entity_id
_entity_poly.type
_entity_poly.pdbx_seq_one_letter_code
_entity_poly.pdbx_strand_id
1 'polypeptide(L)'
;MAPDNPVQLSKDDLDINVPDFVNRSGVFPLHDVYGNSFASIGSISNFTFGKFRVCYDQNRMPTPYGLGNARIMTNHAISDLAFVHALQGKMAVQETSRQGIPVAPALDLTAFQNSYFTRGNGTSREEATMPLTASIVPLMNQKPQITRNG
;
A
#
# COMPACT_ATOMS: atom_id res chain seq x y z
N MET A 1 -3.26 -6.29 14.51
CA MET A 1 -2.54 -5.48 13.50
C MET A 1 -3.08 -5.91 12.15
N ALA A 2 -3.81 -5.03 11.45
CA ALA A 2 -4.12 -5.28 10.05
C ALA A 2 -2.78 -5.31 9.30
N PRO A 3 -2.53 -6.28 8.40
CA PRO A 3 -1.33 -6.27 7.58
C PRO A 3 -1.33 -4.96 6.78
N ASP A 4 -0.20 -4.27 6.79
CA ASP A 4 0.04 -3.18 5.86
C ASP A 4 -0.11 -3.77 4.46
N ASN A 5 -1.24 -3.49 3.80
CA ASN A 5 -1.52 -4.07 2.49
C ASN A 5 -0.66 -3.33 1.46
N PRO A 6 0.27 -4.04 0.79
CA PRO A 6 1.11 -3.42 -0.22
C PRO A 6 0.22 -2.92 -1.37
N VAL A 7 0.53 -1.74 -1.89
CA VAL A 7 -0.09 -1.23 -3.11
C VAL A 7 0.65 -1.88 -4.28
N GLN A 8 0.03 -2.86 -4.91
CA GLN A 8 0.53 -3.56 -6.09
C GLN A 8 -0.33 -3.18 -7.30
N LEU A 9 0.20 -2.35 -8.20
CA LEU A 9 -0.51 -1.87 -9.39
C LEU A 9 0.14 -2.34 -10.69
N SER A 10 1.02 -3.34 -10.60
CA SER A 10 1.82 -3.85 -11.71
C SER A 10 1.00 -4.60 -12.76
N LYS A 11 -0.07 -5.27 -12.35
CA LYS A 11 -1.02 -5.94 -13.25
C LYS A 11 -2.43 -5.39 -13.08
N ASP A 12 -2.93 -5.34 -11.85
CA ASP A 12 -4.32 -5.03 -11.55
C ASP A 12 -4.45 -3.62 -10.94
N ASP A 13 -5.67 -3.07 -10.93
CA ASP A 13 -6.03 -1.88 -10.14
C ASP A 13 -6.41 -2.29 -8.72
N LEU A 14 -6.48 -1.32 -7.80
CA LEU A 14 -6.95 -1.58 -6.43
C LEU A 14 -8.25 -0.83 -6.15
N ASP A 15 -9.27 -1.56 -5.75
CA ASP A 15 -10.50 -1.02 -5.17
C ASP A 15 -10.37 -0.98 -3.65
N ILE A 16 -10.39 0.23 -3.10
CA ILE A 16 -10.31 0.51 -1.67
C ILE A 16 -11.70 0.90 -1.18
N ASN A 17 -12.27 0.09 -0.29
CA ASN A 17 -13.49 0.42 0.43
C ASN A 17 -13.16 0.99 1.80
N VAL A 18 -13.50 2.25 2.00
CA VAL A 18 -13.31 2.99 3.23
C VAL A 18 -14.68 3.19 3.89
N PRO A 19 -14.92 2.64 5.09
CA PRO A 19 -16.21 2.78 5.75
C PRO A 19 -16.37 4.21 6.29
N ASP A 20 -17.62 4.60 6.54
CA ASP A 20 -17.90 5.84 7.24
C ASP A 20 -17.34 5.78 8.67
N PHE A 21 -16.47 6.74 8.99
CA PHE A 21 -15.86 6.89 10.31
C PHE A 21 -16.72 7.76 11.26
N VAL A 22 -17.89 8.20 10.80
CA VAL A 22 -18.87 8.99 11.54
C VAL A 22 -18.24 10.31 12.01
N ASN A 23 -17.95 10.45 13.30
CA ASN A 23 -17.41 11.67 13.92
C ASN A 23 -15.93 11.52 14.26
N ARG A 24 -15.16 10.86 13.39
CA ARG A 24 -13.73 10.64 13.59
C ARG A 24 -12.93 11.19 12.41
N SER A 25 -11.84 11.85 12.76
CA SER A 25 -10.79 12.23 11.83
C SER A 25 -9.98 11.00 11.43
N GLY A 26 -9.68 10.90 10.15
CA GLY A 26 -8.83 9.86 9.61
C GLY A 26 -8.09 10.36 8.38
N VAL A 27 -7.13 9.57 7.90
CA VAL A 27 -6.48 9.80 6.61
C VAL A 27 -5.97 8.47 6.12
N PHE A 28 -6.08 8.22 4.82
CA PHE A 28 -5.48 7.05 4.19
C PHE A 28 -4.57 7.52 3.05
N PRO A 29 -3.34 7.96 3.38
CA PRO A 29 -2.34 8.29 2.40
C PRO A 29 -1.81 7.05 1.67
N LEU A 30 -1.52 7.25 0.39
CA LEU A 30 -0.92 6.29 -0.52
C LEU A 30 0.44 6.84 -0.96
N HIS A 31 1.48 6.05 -0.77
CA HIS A 31 2.86 6.43 -1.07
C HIS A 31 3.48 5.48 -2.09
N ASP A 32 4.38 6.01 -2.92
CA ASP A 32 5.26 5.18 -3.75
C ASP A 32 6.34 4.49 -2.89
N VAL A 33 7.16 3.63 -3.50
CA VAL A 33 8.26 2.94 -2.78
C VAL A 33 9.32 3.88 -2.20
N TYR A 34 9.38 5.13 -2.65
CA TYR A 34 10.32 6.16 -2.17
C TYR A 34 9.72 7.02 -1.04
N GLY A 35 8.47 6.75 -0.65
CA GLY A 35 7.77 7.48 0.41
C GLY A 35 7.12 8.77 -0.06
N ASN A 36 7.06 9.05 -1.37
CA ASN A 36 6.33 10.21 -1.88
C ASN A 36 4.83 9.92 -1.86
N SER A 37 4.06 10.82 -1.26
CA SER A 37 2.60 10.72 -1.30
C SER A 37 2.09 11.10 -2.69
N PHE A 38 1.39 10.18 -3.35
CA PHE A 38 0.79 10.43 -4.67
C PHE A 38 -0.73 10.61 -4.61
N ALA A 39 -1.36 10.15 -3.53
CA ALA A 39 -2.79 10.31 -3.28
C ALA A 39 -3.10 10.18 -1.78
N SER A 40 -4.25 10.74 -1.36
CA SER A 40 -4.78 10.57 -0.01
C SER A 40 -6.30 10.45 -0.08
N ILE A 41 -6.84 9.45 0.61
CA ILE A 41 -8.29 9.35 0.83
C ILE A 41 -8.60 10.04 2.17
N GLY A 42 -9.34 11.14 2.07
CA GLY A 42 -9.67 12.01 3.20
C GLY A 42 -8.50 12.85 3.72
N SER A 43 -8.78 13.59 4.78
CA SER A 43 -7.83 14.37 5.57
C SER A 43 -8.24 14.38 7.04
N ILE A 44 -7.31 14.84 7.91
CA ILE A 44 -7.57 14.97 9.35
C ILE A 44 -8.80 15.85 9.64
N SER A 45 -9.15 16.80 8.76
CA SER A 45 -10.28 17.72 8.94
C SER A 45 -11.54 17.32 8.17
N ASN A 46 -11.44 16.51 7.10
CA ASN A 46 -12.58 16.07 6.31
C ASN A 46 -12.29 14.68 5.75
N PHE A 47 -12.80 13.66 6.44
CA PHE A 47 -12.59 12.29 6.01
C PHE A 47 -13.62 11.89 4.95
N THR A 48 -13.13 11.34 3.83
CA THR A 48 -13.98 10.88 2.74
C THR A 48 -14.13 9.37 2.83
N PHE A 49 -15.37 8.89 2.90
CA PHE A 49 -15.70 7.47 2.89
C PHE A 49 -16.27 7.04 1.54
N GLY A 50 -16.28 5.73 1.28
CA GLY A 50 -16.81 5.14 0.06
C GLY A 50 -15.82 4.22 -0.64
N LYS A 51 -16.08 3.98 -1.93
CA LYS A 51 -15.26 3.13 -2.79
C LYS A 51 -14.38 3.99 -3.68
N PHE A 52 -13.08 3.72 -3.64
CA PHE A 52 -12.07 4.43 -4.41
C PHE A 52 -11.31 3.42 -5.27
N ARG A 53 -11.05 3.77 -6.54
CA ARG A 53 -10.17 2.97 -7.40
C ARG A 53 -8.82 3.66 -7.54
N VAL A 54 -7.76 2.92 -7.28
CA VAL A 54 -6.38 3.35 -7.49
C VAL A 54 -5.87 2.67 -8.75
N CYS A 55 -5.50 3.47 -9.75
CA CYS A 55 -4.92 3.03 -11.00
C CYS A 55 -3.44 3.42 -11.06
N TYR A 56 -2.64 2.65 -11.80
CA TYR A 56 -1.26 3.05 -12.08
C TYR A 56 -1.21 4.29 -12.99
N ASP A 57 -0.48 5.32 -12.55
CA ASP A 57 -0.14 6.50 -13.36
C ASP A 57 1.35 6.80 -13.18
N GLN A 58 2.14 6.57 -14.24
CA GLN A 58 3.58 6.76 -14.22
C GLN A 58 4.00 8.20 -13.90
N ASN A 59 3.16 9.21 -14.19
CA ASN A 59 3.49 10.60 -13.92
C ASN A 59 3.34 10.97 -12.44
N ARG A 60 2.54 10.21 -11.69
CA ARG A 60 2.29 10.42 -10.26
C ARG A 60 3.00 9.41 -9.38
N MET A 61 3.25 8.22 -9.92
CA MET A 61 3.88 7.11 -9.21
C MET A 61 5.01 6.52 -10.08
N PRO A 62 6.29 6.80 -9.75
CA PRO A 62 7.42 6.37 -10.56
C PRO A 62 7.55 4.85 -10.65
N THR A 63 7.03 4.12 -9.67
CA THR A 63 6.99 2.66 -9.61
C THR A 63 5.56 2.15 -9.49
N PRO A 64 5.18 1.00 -10.06
CA PRO A 64 3.84 0.43 -9.88
C PRO A 64 3.61 -0.20 -8.49
N TYR A 65 4.55 -0.02 -7.57
CA TYR A 65 4.51 -0.54 -6.21
C TYR A 65 4.49 0.62 -5.21
N GLY A 66 3.89 0.40 -4.05
CA GLY A 66 3.79 1.40 -3.01
C GLY A 66 3.21 0.86 -1.71
N LEU A 67 2.81 1.78 -0.84
CA LEU A 67 2.25 1.48 0.47
C LEU A 67 1.01 2.35 0.72
N GLY A 68 -0.05 1.71 1.22
CA GLY A 68 -1.20 2.38 1.79
C GLY A 68 -1.19 2.30 3.31
N ASN A 69 -1.38 3.42 3.99
CA ASN A 69 -1.32 3.50 5.45
C ASN A 69 -2.58 4.19 6.01
N ALA A 70 -3.61 3.44 6.37
CA ALA A 70 -4.80 4.03 6.99
C ALA A 70 -4.52 4.45 8.45
N ARG A 71 -4.83 5.71 8.78
CA ARG A 71 -4.74 6.26 10.14
C ARG A 71 -6.11 6.76 10.57
N ILE A 72 -6.56 6.32 11.73
CA ILE A 72 -7.82 6.74 12.35
C ILE A 72 -7.48 7.31 13.73
N MET A 73 -7.96 8.50 14.02
CA MET A 73 -7.71 9.17 15.29
C MET A 73 -8.46 8.45 16.42
N THR A 74 -7.76 8.21 17.53
CA THR A 74 -8.32 7.63 18.76
C THR A 74 -8.27 8.67 19.88
N ASN A 75 -9.08 8.49 20.92
CA ASN A 75 -9.02 9.27 22.16
C ASN A 75 -8.27 8.54 23.30
N HIS A 76 -7.53 7.47 22.95
CA HIS A 76 -6.76 6.60 23.85
C HIS A 76 -7.56 5.82 24.93
N ALA A 77 -8.90 5.91 24.97
CA ALA A 77 -9.69 5.05 25.83
C ALA A 77 -9.75 3.61 25.28
N ILE A 78 -9.75 2.60 26.16
CA ILE A 78 -9.79 1.18 25.75
C ILE A 78 -11.03 0.86 24.90
N SER A 79 -12.19 1.44 25.26
CA SER A 79 -13.44 1.28 24.52
C SER A 79 -13.39 1.93 23.12
N ASP A 80 -12.71 3.07 22.99
CA ASP A 80 -12.52 3.75 21.72
C ASP A 80 -11.55 3.00 20.81
N LEU A 81 -10.49 2.42 21.37
CA LEU A 81 -9.56 1.58 20.61
C LEU A 81 -10.28 0.35 20.03
N ALA A 82 -11.15 -0.31 20.80
CA ALA A 82 -11.95 -1.43 20.31
C ALA A 82 -12.88 -1.00 19.17
N PHE A 83 -13.48 0.18 19.27
CA PHE A 83 -14.30 0.76 18.21
C PHE A 83 -13.49 1.05 16.94
N VAL A 84 -12.30 1.66 17.06
CA VAL A 84 -11.42 1.94 15.93
C VAL A 84 -10.93 0.65 15.26
N HIS A 85 -10.61 -0.39 16.03
CA HIS A 85 -10.28 -1.71 15.47
C HIS A 85 -11.46 -2.30 14.68
N ALA A 86 -12.69 -2.15 15.17
CA ALA A 86 -13.88 -2.60 14.44
C ALA A 86 -14.09 -1.81 13.13
N LEU A 87 -13.73 -0.51 13.09
CA LEU A 87 -13.72 0.28 11.86
C LEU A 87 -12.62 -0.16 10.90
N GLN A 88 -11.40 -0.39 11.39
CA GLN A 88 -10.30 -0.92 10.58
C GLN A 88 -10.65 -2.27 9.96
N GLY A 89 -11.33 -3.15 10.69
CA GLY A 89 -11.79 -4.44 10.18
C GLY A 89 -12.86 -4.36 9.09
N LYS A 90 -13.51 -3.19 8.91
CA LYS A 90 -14.45 -2.94 7.81
C LYS A 90 -13.78 -2.38 6.56
N MET A 91 -12.51 -1.99 6.64
CA MET A 91 -11.75 -1.56 5.48
C MET A 91 -11.42 -2.77 4.60
N ALA A 92 -11.54 -2.61 3.29
CA ALA A 92 -11.21 -3.66 2.35
C ALA A 92 -10.38 -3.09 1.19
N VAL A 93 -9.40 -3.87 0.76
CA VAL A 93 -8.62 -3.62 -0.46
C VAL A 93 -8.80 -4.85 -1.33
N GLN A 94 -9.20 -4.66 -2.58
CA GLN A 94 -9.45 -5.73 -3.53
C GLN A 94 -8.78 -5.42 -4.86
N GLU A 95 -8.11 -6.41 -5.43
CA GLU A 95 -7.58 -6.31 -6.79
C GLU A 95 -8.73 -6.32 -7.80
N THR A 96 -8.66 -5.41 -8.78
CA THR A 96 -9.61 -5.33 -9.88
C THR A 96 -8.85 -5.47 -11.19
N SER A 97 -9.26 -6.44 -12.01
CA SER A 97 -8.53 -6.77 -13.22
C SER A 97 -8.42 -5.58 -14.18
N ARG A 98 -7.18 -5.21 -14.52
CA ARG A 98 -6.90 -4.23 -15.57
C ARG A 98 -6.73 -4.96 -16.89
N GLN A 99 -7.42 -4.49 -17.93
CA GLN A 99 -7.24 -5.01 -19.29
C GLN A 99 -5.87 -4.59 -19.82
N GLY A 100 -5.05 -5.54 -20.28
CA GLY A 100 -3.78 -5.25 -20.96
C GLY A 100 -2.59 -6.06 -20.45
N ILE A 101 -1.41 -5.69 -20.93
CA ILE A 101 -0.13 -6.27 -20.52
C ILE A 101 0.25 -5.68 -19.15
N PRO A 102 0.71 -6.48 -18.17
CA PRO A 102 1.25 -5.98 -16.92
C PRO A 102 2.34 -4.94 -17.17
N VAL A 103 2.28 -3.81 -16.46
CA VAL A 103 3.26 -2.73 -16.57
C VAL A 103 4.60 -3.10 -15.94
N ALA A 104 4.59 -4.05 -15.00
CA ALA A 104 5.76 -4.63 -14.35
C ALA A 104 5.44 -6.04 -13.81
N PRO A 105 6.43 -6.82 -13.36
CA PRO A 105 6.20 -8.08 -12.67
C PRO A 105 5.38 -7.92 -11.38
N ALA A 106 4.74 -8.99 -10.90
CA ALA A 106 4.14 -8.95 -9.57
C ALA A 106 5.26 -8.91 -8.50
N LEU A 107 5.11 -8.04 -7.49
CA LEU A 107 5.94 -8.09 -6.29
C LEU A 107 5.68 -9.41 -5.56
N ASP A 108 6.73 -10.20 -5.38
CA ASP A 108 6.70 -11.41 -4.59
C ASP A 108 6.74 -11.06 -3.10
N LEU A 109 5.58 -11.11 -2.45
CA LEU A 109 5.46 -10.82 -1.02
C LEU A 109 6.04 -11.94 -0.14
N THR A 110 6.26 -13.13 -0.68
CA THR A 110 6.86 -14.24 0.08
C THR A 110 8.33 -13.98 0.40
N ALA A 111 8.99 -13.11 -0.38
CA ALA A 111 10.33 -12.63 -0.08
C ALA A 111 10.42 -12.02 1.33
N PHE A 112 9.39 -11.29 1.80
CA PHE A 112 9.41 -10.71 3.15
C PHE A 112 9.30 -11.73 4.29
N GLN A 113 8.99 -13.00 3.99
CA GLN A 113 8.96 -14.10 4.95
C GLN A 113 10.28 -14.88 5.00
N ASN A 114 11.18 -14.64 4.06
CA ASN A 114 12.46 -15.33 4.01
C ASN A 114 13.36 -14.86 5.15
N SER A 115 13.84 -15.80 5.96
CA SER A 115 14.70 -15.52 7.11
C SER A 115 15.94 -14.70 6.75
N TYR A 116 16.42 -14.82 5.50
CA TYR A 116 17.55 -14.07 4.95
C TYR A 116 17.30 -12.56 4.84
N PHE A 117 16.05 -12.14 4.71
CA PHE A 117 15.62 -10.73 4.62
C PHE A 117 14.96 -10.22 5.92
N THR A 118 14.92 -11.04 6.96
CA THR A 118 14.32 -10.69 8.24
C THR A 118 15.39 -10.59 9.33
N ARG A 119 15.15 -9.74 10.32
CA ARG A 119 16.00 -9.65 11.50
C ARG A 119 15.91 -10.96 12.31
N GLY A 120 17.00 -11.73 12.33
CA GLY A 120 17.15 -12.98 13.09
C GLY A 120 18.39 -13.00 13.99
N ASN A 121 18.63 -14.13 14.67
CA ASN A 121 19.77 -14.34 15.58
C ASN A 121 21.12 -14.01 14.92
N GLY A 122 21.62 -12.79 15.13
CA GLY A 122 22.93 -12.33 14.66
C GLY A 122 22.91 -11.40 13.44
N THR A 123 21.79 -11.26 12.74
CA THR A 123 21.68 -10.38 11.56
C THR A 123 21.22 -8.99 11.99
N SER A 124 22.03 -7.96 11.68
CA SER A 124 21.65 -6.57 11.93
C SER A 124 20.50 -6.13 11.01
N ARG A 125 19.86 -4.99 11.32
CA ARG A 125 18.80 -4.45 10.44
C ARG A 125 19.37 -4.10 9.07
N GLU A 126 20.57 -3.55 9.07
CA GLU A 126 21.30 -3.11 7.89
C GLU A 126 21.65 -4.31 7.01
N GLU A 127 22.14 -5.38 7.61
CA GLU A 127 22.50 -6.64 6.94
C GLU A 127 21.28 -7.38 6.38
N ALA A 128 20.10 -7.27 7.00
CA ALA A 128 18.86 -7.81 6.43
C ALA A 128 18.27 -6.89 5.33
N THR A 129 18.47 -5.57 5.45
CA THR A 129 17.91 -4.57 4.52
C THR A 129 18.66 -4.54 3.19
N MET A 130 20.00 -4.62 3.20
CA MET A 130 20.81 -4.61 1.98
C MET A 130 20.43 -5.70 0.96
N PRO A 131 20.35 -6.99 1.32
CA PRO A 131 20.00 -8.05 0.37
C PRO A 131 18.54 -7.97 -0.07
N LEU A 132 17.63 -7.52 0.79
CA LEU A 132 16.23 -7.26 0.43
C LEU A 132 16.13 -6.10 -0.58
N THR A 133 16.93 -5.05 -0.38
CA THR A 133 17.00 -3.92 -1.31
C THR A 133 17.55 -4.40 -2.65
N ALA A 134 18.63 -5.19 -2.64
CA ALA A 134 19.22 -5.74 -3.85
C ALA A 134 18.26 -6.63 -4.64
N SER A 135 17.36 -7.37 -3.98
CA SER A 135 16.38 -8.22 -4.65
C SER A 135 15.20 -7.44 -5.27
N ILE A 136 14.80 -6.30 -4.67
CA ILE A 136 13.65 -5.50 -5.14
C ILE A 136 14.06 -4.40 -6.13
N VAL A 137 15.28 -3.84 -6.05
CA VAL A 137 15.77 -2.77 -6.94
C VAL A 137 15.56 -3.07 -8.44
N PRO A 138 15.79 -4.30 -8.95
CA PRO A 138 15.52 -4.62 -10.34
C PRO A 138 14.06 -4.46 -10.76
N LEU A 139 13.11 -4.60 -9.82
CA LEU A 139 11.68 -4.37 -10.06
C LEU A 139 11.36 -2.87 -10.08
N MET A 140 12.00 -2.09 -9.22
CA MET A 140 11.76 -0.64 -9.10
C MET A 140 12.30 0.16 -10.29
N ASN A 141 13.40 -0.29 -10.90
CA ASN A 141 14.05 0.41 -12.02
C ASN A 141 13.52 -0.02 -13.41
N GLN A 142 12.53 -0.91 -13.46
CA GLN A 142 11.91 -1.29 -14.73
C GLN A 142 11.03 -0.15 -15.23
N LYS A 143 11.33 0.33 -16.45
CA LYS A 143 10.42 1.25 -17.14
C LYS A 143 9.12 0.49 -17.46
N PRO A 144 7.94 1.10 -17.21
CA PRO A 144 6.67 0.51 -17.58
C PRO A 144 6.68 0.08 -19.04
N GLN A 145 6.37 -1.18 -19.30
CA GLN A 145 6.27 -1.71 -20.66
C GLN A 145 4.92 -1.28 -21.26
N ILE A 146 4.77 0.00 -21.60
CA ILE A 146 3.55 0.50 -22.26
C ILE A 146 3.66 0.18 -23.75
N THR A 147 3.10 -0.96 -24.18
CA THR A 147 2.92 -1.22 -25.61
C THR A 147 1.66 -0.49 -26.08
N ARG A 148 1.83 0.49 -26.99
CA ARG A 148 0.70 1.12 -27.70
C ARG A 148 0.13 0.08 -28.66
N ASN A 149 -1.07 -0.42 -28.38
CA ASN A 149 -1.85 -1.08 -29.42
C ASN A 149 -2.33 -0.01 -30.41
N GLY A 150 -1.92 -0.15 -31.67
CA GLY A 150 -2.34 0.69 -32.79
C GLY A 150 -3.76 0.43 -33.23
#